data_AF-A0A5S6Q5H6-F1
#
_entry.id   AF-A0A5S6Q5H6-F1
#
_cell.length_a   1.000
_cell.length_b   1.000
_cell.length_c   1.000
_cell.angle_alpha   90.00
_cell.angle_beta   90.00
_cell.angle_gamma   90.00
#
_symmetry.space_group_name_H-M   'P 1'
#
loop_
_entity.id
_entity.type
_entity.pdbx_description
1 polymer ?
#
loop_
_entity_poly.entity_id
_entity_poly.type
_entity_poly.pdbx_seq_one_letter_code
_entity_poly.pdbx_strand_id
1 'polypeptide(L)'
;MDKVVRCVESLRREGGPSKETVASAKERTSMFHYLADALTSPSLKTHEDYGKTLSMALSVLFSYFDDANLDIRILTEETINMIIRASLNDNNIYRIQVDLCNELKRNASPRSVRAALTKFTAIVETIKPNKRR
;
A
#
# COMPACT_ATOMS: atom_id res chain seq x y z
N MET A 1 12.78 -5.34 10.26
CA MET A 1 11.36 -5.62 10.00
C MET A 1 10.44 -4.91 11.01
N ASP A 2 10.63 -5.11 12.31
CA ASP A 2 9.73 -4.62 13.38
C ASP A 2 9.35 -3.14 13.35
N LYS A 3 10.27 -2.25 12.94
CA LYS A 3 9.98 -0.81 12.82
C LYS A 3 8.93 -0.53 11.74
N VAL A 4 8.98 -1.24 10.62
CA VAL A 4 8.05 -1.10 9.50
C VAL A 4 6.68 -1.65 9.90
N VAL A 5 6.66 -2.83 10.52
CA VAL A 5 5.42 -3.43 11.03
C VAL A 5 4.72 -2.50 12.02
N ARG A 6 5.46 -1.94 12.98
CA ARG A 6 4.92 -0.95 13.92
C ARG A 6 4.39 0.30 13.21
N CYS A 7 5.08 0.80 12.19
CA CYS A 7 4.60 1.94 11.41
C CYS A 7 3.27 1.61 10.69
N VAL A 8 3.16 0.44 10.07
CA VAL A 8 1.93 -0.02 9.42
C VAL A 8 0.78 -0.15 10.43
N GLU A 9 1.06 -0.69 11.62
CA GLU A 9 0.06 -0.80 12.69
C GLU A 9 -0.40 0.57 13.23
N SER A 10 0.52 1.53 13.37
CA SER A 10 0.17 2.90 13.76
C SER A 10 -0.75 3.54 12.72
N LEU A 11 -0.40 3.46 11.43
CA LEU A 11 -1.25 3.96 10.34
C LEU A 11 -2.62 3.26 10.32
N ARG A 12 -2.67 1.94 10.56
CA ARG A 12 -3.94 1.22 10.64
C ARG A 12 -4.87 1.75 11.73
N ARG A 13 -4.34 2.11 12.91
CA ARG A 13 -5.15 2.66 14.01
C ARG A 13 -5.71 4.04 13.66
N GLU A 14 -4.91 4.87 12.99
CA GLU A 14 -5.30 6.23 12.57
C GLU A 14 -6.36 6.23 11.46
N GLY A 15 -6.40 5.21 10.61
CA GLY A 15 -7.40 5.05 9.54
C GLY A 15 -8.76 4.51 10.00
N GLY A 16 -8.91 4.13 11.28
CA GLY A 16 -10.14 3.55 11.83
C GLY A 16 -11.17 4.59 12.31
N PRO A 17 -12.43 4.17 12.54
CA PRO A 17 -13.49 5.06 13.05
C PRO A 17 -13.27 5.53 14.50
N SER A 18 -12.51 4.79 15.32
CA SER A 18 -12.13 5.21 16.68
C SER A 18 -10.82 6.00 16.66
N LYS A 19 -10.93 7.33 16.60
CA LYS A 19 -9.81 8.28 16.65
C LYS A 19 -9.36 8.56 18.09
N GLU A 20 -8.91 7.55 18.83
CA GLU A 20 -8.46 7.73 20.22
C GLU A 20 -7.11 8.46 20.33
N THR A 21 -6.35 8.55 19.24
CA THR A 21 -5.26 9.49 19.04
C THR A 21 -5.32 9.97 17.60
N VAL A 22 -5.31 11.28 17.36
CA VAL A 22 -5.23 11.83 15.99
C VAL A 22 -3.78 12.27 15.79
N ALA A 23 -2.99 11.44 15.12
CA ALA A 23 -1.67 11.84 14.67
C ALA A 23 -1.80 13.09 13.79
N SER A 24 -0.92 14.06 14.01
CA SER A 24 -0.89 15.27 13.21
C SER A 24 -0.69 14.92 11.73
N ALA A 25 -1.15 15.78 10.82
CA ALA A 25 -0.93 15.58 9.39
C ALA A 25 0.57 15.41 9.07
N LYS A 26 1.44 16.14 9.78
CA LYS A 26 2.90 16.06 9.65
C LYS A 26 3.46 14.68 10.06
N GLU A 27 2.98 14.12 11.16
CA GLU A 27 3.39 12.76 11.59
C GLU A 27 2.94 11.70 10.60
N ARG A 28 1.71 11.82 10.08
CA ARG A 28 1.22 10.95 9.01
C ARG A 28 2.13 11.05 7.78
N THR A 29 2.46 12.26 7.32
CA THR A 29 3.39 12.44 6.20
C THR A 29 4.73 11.75 6.44
N SER A 30 5.33 11.90 7.63
CA SER A 30 6.58 11.21 7.98
C SER A 30 6.45 9.68 7.96
N MET A 31 5.32 9.14 8.41
CA MET A 31 5.06 7.69 8.37
C MET A 31 4.95 7.16 6.95
N PHE A 32 4.28 7.89 6.04
CA PHE A 32 4.18 7.52 4.63
C PHE A 32 5.55 7.50 3.94
N HIS A 33 6.37 8.55 4.15
CA HIS A 33 7.74 8.59 3.62
C HIS A 33 8.59 7.42 4.15
N TYR A 34 8.56 7.18 5.47
CA TYR A 34 9.26 6.05 6.06
C TYR A 34 8.81 4.71 5.48
N LEU A 35 7.51 4.52 5.28
CA LEU A 35 6.95 3.31 4.70
C LEU A 35 7.39 3.11 3.25
N ALA A 36 7.41 4.19 2.44
CA ALA A 36 7.91 4.17 1.07
C ALA A 36 9.38 3.75 1.01
N ASP A 37 10.24 4.39 1.80
CA ASP A 37 11.68 4.09 1.84
C ASP A 37 11.92 2.65 2.29
N ALA A 38 11.22 2.22 3.34
CA ALA A 38 11.38 0.89 3.89
C ALA A 38 10.95 -0.21 2.91
N LEU A 39 9.76 -0.09 2.30
CA LEU A 39 9.21 -1.12 1.41
C LEU A 39 9.87 -1.16 0.03
N THR A 40 10.54 -0.07 -0.37
CA THR A 40 11.33 -0.03 -1.61
C THR A 40 12.79 -0.46 -1.39
N SER A 41 13.26 -0.51 -0.15
CA SER A 41 14.63 -0.95 0.20
C SER A 41 14.92 -2.39 -0.25
N PRO A 42 16.02 -2.63 -1.00
CA PRO A 42 16.44 -3.98 -1.40
C PRO A 42 16.70 -4.91 -0.21
N SER A 43 17.24 -4.39 0.91
CA SER A 43 17.56 -5.20 2.08
C SER A 43 16.33 -5.67 2.85
N LEU A 44 15.24 -4.89 2.83
CA LEU A 44 14.00 -5.32 3.48
C LEU A 44 13.25 -6.35 2.63
N LYS A 45 13.33 -6.23 1.29
CA LYS A 45 12.66 -7.11 0.32
C LYS A 45 13.09 -8.58 0.41
N THR A 46 14.30 -8.84 0.91
CA THR A 46 14.83 -10.22 1.07
C THR A 46 14.40 -10.88 2.38
N HIS A 47 13.80 -10.14 3.29
CA HIS A 47 13.36 -10.66 4.58
C HIS A 47 12.13 -11.57 4.41
N GLU A 48 12.05 -12.65 5.19
CA GLU A 48 10.97 -13.66 5.09
C GLU A 48 9.55 -13.06 5.24
N ASP A 49 9.36 -12.20 6.23
CA ASP A 49 8.09 -11.51 6.50
C ASP A 49 7.78 -10.33 5.58
N TYR A 50 8.63 -10.02 4.59
CA TYR A 50 8.42 -8.87 3.72
C TYR A 50 7.07 -8.95 3.01
N GLY A 51 6.72 -10.10 2.45
CA GLY A 51 5.47 -10.28 1.70
C GLY A 51 4.23 -9.99 2.54
N LYS A 52 4.19 -10.50 3.78
CA LYS A 52 3.09 -10.24 4.73
C LYS A 52 3.02 -8.76 5.09
N THR A 53 4.16 -8.14 5.35
CA THR A 53 4.26 -6.71 5.70
C THR A 53 3.82 -5.82 4.54
N LEU A 54 4.20 -6.17 3.30
CA LEU A 54 3.78 -5.47 2.08
C LEU A 54 2.26 -5.50 1.90
N SER A 55 1.64 -6.68 2.01
CA SER A 55 0.19 -6.80 1.86
C SER A 55 -0.57 -6.04 2.96
N MET A 56 -0.07 -6.07 4.20
CA MET A 56 -0.63 -5.25 5.28
C MET A 56 -0.52 -3.76 4.98
N ALA A 57 0.65 -3.31 4.52
CA ALA A 57 0.90 -1.91 4.17
C ALA A 57 0.00 -1.44 3.03
N LEU A 58 -0.13 -2.21 1.95
CA LEU A 58 -1.01 -1.88 0.83
C LEU A 58 -2.47 -1.76 1.29
N SER A 59 -2.96 -2.72 2.08
CA SER A 59 -4.31 -2.67 2.63
C SER A 59 -4.58 -1.39 3.44
N VAL A 60 -3.61 -0.98 4.28
CA VAL A 60 -3.71 0.27 5.05
C VAL A 60 -3.63 1.49 4.13
N LEU A 61 -2.70 1.54 3.18
CA LEU A 61 -2.61 2.66 2.24
C LEU A 61 -3.90 2.82 1.42
N PHE A 62 -4.53 1.72 1.01
CA PHE A 62 -5.78 1.78 0.26
C PHE A 62 -6.96 2.38 1.05
N SER A 63 -6.96 2.32 2.39
CA SER A 63 -7.99 3.01 3.18
C SER A 63 -7.81 4.53 3.15
N TYR A 64 -6.59 5.04 2.91
CA TYR A 64 -6.32 6.48 2.85
C TYR A 64 -6.72 7.14 1.53
N PHE A 65 -7.11 6.39 0.49
CA PHE A 65 -7.68 6.98 -0.73
C PHE A 65 -9.00 7.72 -0.49
N ASP A 66 -9.68 7.44 0.63
CA ASP A 66 -10.90 8.12 1.03
C ASP A 66 -10.72 9.10 2.19
N ASP A 67 -9.47 9.43 2.55
CA ASP A 67 -9.19 10.44 3.58
C ASP A 67 -9.80 11.80 3.16
N ALA A 68 -10.32 12.56 4.12
CA ALA A 68 -10.88 13.88 3.86
C ALA A 68 -9.82 14.89 3.37
N ASN A 69 -8.57 14.75 3.85
CA ASN A 69 -7.46 15.62 3.48
C ASN A 69 -6.89 15.23 2.10
N LEU A 70 -6.90 16.20 1.17
CA LEU A 70 -6.37 16.02 -0.19
C LEU A 70 -4.88 15.65 -0.20
N ASP A 71 -4.07 16.27 0.66
CA ASP A 71 -2.62 16.04 0.68
C ASP A 71 -2.30 14.59 1.07
N ILE A 72 -3.08 14.03 2.00
CA ILE A 72 -2.96 12.62 2.39
C ILE A 72 -3.34 11.71 1.23
N ARG A 73 -4.38 12.04 0.47
CA ARG A 73 -4.76 11.25 -0.72
C ARG A 73 -3.66 11.30 -1.80
N ILE A 74 -3.06 12.47 -2.05
CA ILE A 74 -1.96 12.63 -3.00
C ILE A 74 -0.74 11.81 -2.54
N LEU A 75 -0.36 11.94 -1.27
CA LEU A 75 0.75 11.20 -0.69
C LEU A 75 0.54 9.69 -0.73
N THR A 76 -0.70 9.24 -0.53
CA THR A 76 -1.10 7.82 -0.67
C THR A 76 -0.86 7.32 -2.09
N GLU A 77 -1.29 8.09 -3.08
CA GLU A 77 -1.09 7.78 -4.49
C GLU A 77 0.40 7.65 -4.83
N GLU A 78 1.21 8.62 -4.42
CA GLU A 78 2.66 8.65 -4.62
C GLU A 78 3.36 7.45 -3.97
N THR A 79 3.04 7.18 -2.70
CA THR A 79 3.63 6.09 -1.91
C THR A 79 3.36 4.74 -2.55
N ILE A 80 2.11 4.46 -2.93
CA ILE A 80 1.79 3.18 -3.59
C ILE A 80 2.49 3.10 -4.95
N ASN A 81 2.55 4.19 -5.72
CA ASN A 81 3.20 4.19 -7.02
C ASN A 81 4.72 3.93 -6.90
N MET A 82 5.38 4.43 -5.85
CA MET A 82 6.78 4.10 -5.56
C MET A 82 6.97 2.60 -5.27
N ILE A 83 6.12 2.04 -4.41
CA ILE A 83 6.18 0.61 -4.03
C ILE A 83 5.98 -0.28 -5.27
N ILE A 84 4.95 0.00 -6.08
CA ILE A 84 4.67 -0.77 -7.31
C ILE A 84 5.87 -0.74 -8.26
N ARG A 85 6.40 0.46 -8.57
CA ARG A 85 7.54 0.61 -9.49
C ARG A 85 8.77 -0.16 -8.99
N ALA A 86 9.07 -0.08 -7.70
CA ALA A 86 10.20 -0.79 -7.12
C ALA A 86 10.07 -2.32 -7.24
N SER A 87 8.84 -2.85 -7.34
CA SER A 87 8.56 -4.28 -7.36
C SER A 87 8.35 -4.88 -8.75
N LEU A 88 8.32 -4.07 -9.83
CA LEU A 88 8.02 -4.55 -11.20
C LEU A 88 8.92 -5.71 -11.67
N ASN A 89 10.18 -5.70 -11.25
CA ASN A 89 11.20 -6.65 -11.73
C ASN A 89 11.47 -7.80 -10.74
N ASP A 90 10.74 -7.88 -9.63
CA ASP A 90 10.93 -8.92 -8.62
C ASP A 90 9.66 -9.75 -8.40
N ASN A 91 9.77 -10.85 -7.64
CA ASN A 91 8.64 -11.75 -7.41
C ASN A 91 7.51 -11.12 -6.57
N ASN A 92 7.72 -9.93 -6.00
CA ASN A 92 6.69 -9.23 -5.22
C ASN A 92 5.62 -8.61 -6.11
N ILE A 93 5.87 -8.39 -7.42
CA ILE A 93 4.83 -7.87 -8.33
C ILE A 93 3.57 -8.76 -8.33
N TYR A 94 3.75 -10.08 -8.24
CA TYR A 94 2.63 -11.02 -8.15
C TYR A 94 1.79 -10.80 -6.89
N ARG A 95 2.42 -10.50 -5.75
CA ARG A 95 1.72 -10.21 -4.50
C ARG A 95 0.90 -8.93 -4.64
N ILE A 96 1.49 -7.88 -5.21
CA ILE A 96 0.80 -6.62 -5.50
C ILE A 96 -0.42 -6.86 -6.42
N GLN A 97 -0.28 -7.65 -7.47
CA GLN A 97 -1.39 -8.02 -8.36
C GLN A 97 -2.55 -8.69 -7.58
N VAL A 98 -2.22 -9.62 -6.68
CA VAL A 98 -3.22 -10.30 -5.82
C VAL A 98 -3.88 -9.32 -4.85
N ASP A 99 -3.10 -8.44 -4.21
CA ASP A 99 -3.61 -7.46 -3.26
C ASP A 99 -4.54 -6.44 -3.94
N LEU A 100 -4.22 -6.00 -5.16
CA LEU A 100 -5.09 -5.14 -5.97
C LEU A 100 -6.40 -5.85 -6.33
N CYS A 101 -6.35 -7.12 -6.71
CA CYS A 101 -7.56 -7.92 -6.94
C CYS A 101 -8.43 -8.04 -5.67
N ASN A 102 -7.79 -8.25 -4.52
CA ASN A 102 -8.50 -8.33 -3.24
C ASN A 102 -9.15 -6.98 -2.88
N GLU A 103 -8.47 -5.88 -3.15
CA GLU A 103 -9.00 -4.54 -2.93
C GLU A 103 -10.20 -4.23 -3.84
N LEU A 104 -10.12 -4.60 -5.13
CA LEU A 104 -11.24 -4.50 -6.06
C LEU A 104 -12.45 -5.32 -5.60
N LYS A 105 -12.22 -6.55 -5.11
CA LYS A 105 -13.27 -7.41 -4.54
C LYS A 105 -13.87 -6.83 -3.26
N ARG A 106 -13.06 -6.17 -2.43
CA ARG A 106 -13.51 -5.54 -1.18
C ARG A 106 -14.51 -4.41 -1.44
N ASN A 107 -14.41 -3.75 -2.59
CA ASN A 107 -15.38 -2.77 -3.09
C ASN A 107 -15.72 -1.67 -2.05
N ALA A 108 -14.71 -1.09 -1.42
CA ALA A 108 -14.88 -0.26 -0.23
C ALA A 108 -15.47 1.13 -0.53
N SER A 109 -14.67 2.03 -1.12
CA SER A 109 -15.13 3.37 -1.52
C SER A 109 -14.88 3.58 -3.01
N PRO A 110 -15.70 4.40 -3.72
CA PRO A 110 -15.50 4.65 -5.14
C PRO A 110 -14.08 5.17 -5.48
N ARG A 111 -13.48 5.95 -4.59
CA ARG A 111 -12.11 6.45 -4.77
C ARG A 111 -11.08 5.33 -4.68
N SER A 112 -11.19 4.48 -3.66
CA SER A 112 -10.27 3.36 -3.46
C SER A 112 -10.39 2.32 -4.58
N VAL A 113 -11.62 1.99 -4.99
CA VAL A 113 -11.90 1.07 -6.13
C VAL A 113 -11.30 1.61 -7.43
N ARG A 114 -11.52 2.90 -7.73
CA ARG A 114 -10.93 3.54 -8.92
C ARG A 114 -9.41 3.49 -8.87
N ALA A 115 -8.80 3.80 -7.73
CA ALA A 115 -7.35 3.76 -7.57
C ALA A 115 -6.79 2.34 -7.76
N ALA A 116 -7.42 1.33 -7.16
CA ALA A 116 -7.04 -0.07 -7.32
C ALA A 116 -7.15 -0.52 -8.78
N LEU A 117 -8.23 -0.13 -9.47
CA LEU A 117 -8.43 -0.47 -10.89
C LEU A 117 -7.35 0.17 -11.77
N THR A 118 -7.10 1.47 -11.62
CA THR A 118 -6.05 2.18 -12.37
C THR A 118 -4.68 1.52 -12.16
N LYS A 119 -4.32 1.22 -10.91
CA LYS A 119 -3.04 0.58 -10.59
C LYS A 119 -2.95 -0.83 -11.17
N PHE A 120 -4.04 -1.61 -11.11
CA PHE A 120 -4.08 -2.94 -11.69
C PHE A 120 -3.91 -2.91 -13.21
N THR A 121 -4.60 -2.00 -13.90
CA THR A 121 -4.45 -1.83 -15.35
C THR A 121 -3.03 -1.47 -15.74
N ALA A 122 -2.33 -0.66 -14.93
CA ALA A 122 -0.94 -0.27 -15.20
C ALA A 122 0.07 -1.43 -15.11
N ILE A 123 -0.28 -2.54 -14.44
CA ILE A 123 0.61 -3.68 -14.26
C ILE A 123 0.07 -4.99 -14.85
N VAL A 124 -1.10 -4.98 -15.50
CA VAL A 124 -1.77 -6.19 -15.98
C VAL A 124 -0.91 -6.99 -16.97
N GLU A 125 -0.10 -6.30 -17.78
CA GLU A 125 0.79 -6.93 -18.77
C GLU A 125 1.93 -7.72 -18.13
N THR A 126 2.29 -7.39 -16.88
CA THR A 126 3.32 -8.09 -16.11
C THR A 126 2.85 -9.45 -15.56
N ILE A 127 1.56 -9.77 -15.69
CA ILE A 127 0.99 -11.05 -15.23
C ILE A 127 1.49 -12.19 -16.13
N LYS A 128 2.25 -13.11 -15.52
CA LYS A 128 2.76 -14.33 -16.19
C LYS A 128 1.60 -15.17 -16.74
N PRO A 129 1.74 -15.79 -17.94
CA PRO A 129 0.66 -16.55 -18.57
C PRO A 129 0.01 -17.62 -17.69
N ASN A 130 0.80 -18.31 -16.86
CA ASN A 130 0.34 -19.36 -15.94
C ASN A 130 -0.45 -18.84 -14.73
N LYS A 131 -0.59 -17.52 -14.57
CA LYS A 131 -1.33 -16.86 -13.48
C LYS A 131 -2.58 -16.12 -13.98
N ARG A 132 -2.92 -16.24 -15.27
CA ARG A 132 -4.06 -15.52 -15.90
C ARG A 132 -5.40 -16.27 -15.79
N ARG A 133 -5.40 -17.52 -15.34
CA ARG A 133 -6.57 -18.38 -15.24
C ARG A 133 -6.86 -18.69 -13.79
#